data_AF-P21376-F1
#
_entry.id   AF-P21376-F1
#
_cell.length_a   1.000
_cell.length_b   1.000
_cell.length_c   1.000
_cell.angle_alpha   90.00
_cell.angle_beta   90.00
_cell.angle_gamma   90.00
#
_symmetry.space_group_name_H-M   'P 1'
#
loop_
_entity.id
_entity.type
_entity.pdbx_description
1 polymer ?
#
loop_
_entity_poly.entity_id
_entity_poly.type
_entity_poly.pdbx_seq_one_letter_code
_entity_poly.pdbx_strand_id
1 'polypeptide(L)' 'QVLKYCPKIGYCSSKCSKAEVWAYSPDCKVHCCVPANQKW' A
#
# COMPACT_ATOMS: atom_id res chain seq x y z
N GLN A 1 -6.18 -5.80 -0.32
CA GLN A 1 -6.16 -5.88 1.16
C GLN A 1 -6.62 -4.54 1.72
N VAL A 2 -7.23 -4.51 2.91
CA VAL A 2 -7.55 -3.24 3.61
C VAL A 2 -6.58 -3.11 4.78
N LEU A 3 -5.74 -2.09 4.77
CA LEU A 3 -4.81 -1.78 5.85
C LEU A 3 -5.40 -0.67 6.73
N LYS A 4 -5.28 -0.82 8.05
CA LYS A 4 -5.68 0.23 9.00
C LYS A 4 -4.91 1.53 8.75
N TYR A 5 -3.64 1.42 8.37
CA TYR A 5 -2.73 2.51 8.04
C TYR A 5 -1.76 2.06 6.94
N CYS A 6 -1.23 2.98 6.15
CA CYS A 6 -0.18 2.67 5.19
C CYS A 6 1.15 2.53 5.94
N PRO A 7 1.84 1.38 5.91
CA PRO A 7 3.13 1.26 6.58
C PRO A 7 4.13 2.25 5.96
N LYS A 8 5.09 2.72 6.75
CA LYS A 8 6.08 3.72 6.31
C LYS A 8 6.92 3.29 5.08
N ILE A 9 7.05 1.99 4.88
CA ILE A 9 7.75 1.40 3.73
C ILE A 9 6.91 1.43 2.45
N GLY A 10 5.59 1.51 2.60
CA GLY A 10 4.69 1.76 1.49
C GLY A 10 4.55 3.26 1.24
N TYR A 11 3.86 3.58 0.15
CA TYR A 11 3.51 4.95 -0.21
C TYR A 11 2.08 5.03 -0.73
N CYS A 12 1.46 6.20 -0.57
CA CYS A 12 0.12 6.44 -1.08
C CYS A 12 0.17 6.84 -2.56
N SER A 13 -0.50 6.08 -3.43
CA SER A 13 -0.62 6.41 -4.85
C SER A 13 -1.93 5.88 -5.44
N SER A 14 -2.41 6.52 -6.50
CA SER A 14 -3.56 6.01 -7.26
C SER A 14 -3.22 4.77 -8.08
N LYS A 15 -1.92 4.55 -8.36
CA LYS A 15 -1.39 3.39 -9.08
C LYS A 15 -0.14 2.85 -8.37
N CYS A 16 -0.13 1.55 -8.10
CA CYS A 16 1.06 0.84 -7.61
C CYS A 16 1.73 0.06 -8.74
N SER A 17 3.01 -0.22 -8.57
CA SER A 17 3.76 -1.11 -9.46
C SER A 17 3.19 -2.53 -9.41
N LYS A 18 3.36 -3.30 -10.48
CA LYS A 18 2.90 -4.71 -10.51
C LYS A 18 3.57 -5.59 -9.45
N ALA A 19 4.76 -5.19 -8.97
CA ALA A 19 5.51 -5.86 -7.91
C ALA A 19 5.03 -5.48 -6.49
N GLU A 20 4.03 -4.60 -6.38
CA GLU A 20 3.52 -4.09 -5.12
C GLU A 20 2.12 -4.60 -4.87
N VAL A 21 1.82 -4.80 -3.58
CA VAL A 21 0.49 -5.09 -3.11
C VAL A 21 -0.30 -3.80 -3.06
N TRP A 22 -1.44 -3.81 -3.76
CA TRP A 22 -2.44 -2.76 -3.71
C TRP A 22 -3.30 -2.96 -2.46
N ALA A 23 -3.07 -2.11 -1.46
CA ALA A 23 -3.86 -2.10 -0.25
C ALA A 23 -4.65 -0.80 -0.13
N TYR A 24 -5.93 -0.85 0.19
CA TYR A 24 -6.66 0.36 0.52
C TYR A 24 -6.29 0.79 1.95
N SER A 25 -5.97 2.07 2.15
CA SER A 25 -5.70 2.62 3.48
C SER A 25 -6.48 3.92 3.68
N PRO A 26 -7.20 4.08 4.82
CA PRO A 26 -7.90 5.32 5.14
C PRO A 26 -7.01 6.56 5.14
N ASP A 27 -5.73 6.40 5.55
CA ASP A 27 -4.75 7.48 5.56
C ASP A 27 -4.44 8.02 4.16
N CYS A 28 -4.40 7.13 3.16
CA CYS A 28 -3.99 7.50 1.81
C CYS A 28 -5.10 8.19 1.02
N LYS A 29 -6.38 8.00 1.37
CA LYS A 29 -7.57 8.31 0.54
C LYS A 29 -7.60 7.61 -0.84
N VAL A 30 -6.50 6.96 -1.24
CA VAL A 30 -6.30 6.17 -2.47
C VAL A 30 -5.79 4.76 -2.10
N HIS A 31 -4.89 4.17 -2.90
CA HIS A 31 -4.20 2.93 -2.55
C HIS A 31 -2.88 3.22 -1.84
N CYS A 32 -2.59 2.42 -0.81
CA CYS A 32 -1.28 2.22 -0.25
C CYS A 32 -0.56 1.12 -1.06
N CYS A 33 0.55 1.49 -1.68
CA CYS A 33 1.42 0.62 -2.43
C CYS A 33 2.50 0.08 -1.49
N VAL A 34 2.51 -1.23 -1.28
CA VAL A 34 3.47 -1.89 -0.38
C VAL A 34 4.25 -2.93 -1.15
N PRO A 35 5.59 -2.98 -1.08
CA PRO A 35 6.38 -4.00 -1.76
C PRO A 35 5.93 -5.41 -1.38
N ALA A 36 5.57 -6.25 -2.37
CA ALA A 36 5.02 -7.59 -2.12
C ALA A 36 6.01 -8.55 -1.46
N ASN A 37 7.31 -8.28 -1.62
CA ASN A 37 8.38 -9.09 -1.04
C ASN A 37 8.72 -8.71 0.41
N GLN A 38 7.86 -7.94 1.08
CA GLN A 38 8.06 -7.64 2.48
C GLN A 38 7.24 -8.61 3.34
N LYS A 39 7.94 -9.36 4.18
CA LYS A 39 7.32 -10.09 5.28
C LYS A 39 6.79 -9.05 6.27
N TRP A 40 5.47 -9.00 6.40
CA TRP A 40 4.76 -8.21 7.41
C TRP A 40 5.03 -8.72 8.82
#